data_AF-A0A966KUT4-F1
#
_entry.id   AF-A0A966KUT4-F1
#
_cell.length_a   1.000
_cell.length_b   1.000
_cell.length_c   1.000
_cell.angle_alpha   90.00
_cell.angle_beta   90.00
_cell.angle_gamma   90.00
#
_symmetry.space_group_name_H-M   'P 1'
#
loop_
_entity.id
_entity.type
_entity.pdbx_description
1 polymer ?
#
loop_
_entity_poly.entity_id
_entity_poly.type
_entity_poly.pdbx_seq_one_letter_code
_entity_poly.pdbx_strand_id
1 'polypeptide(L)'
;MTRSSPRSGLLHSTFLLVATLVTIGSVAGCGPKAVGVDGTVPVTGTVTQKGAPLAGATVTFAPSGTARSASGVTDPQGKFALTTLKPGDGAMPGDYKVTVTKMAPVGKVYTQEE
;
A
#
# COMPACT_ATOMS: atom_id res chain seq x y z
N MET A 1 -14.98 48.99 -61.36
CA MET A 1 -16.33 48.71 -60.81
C MET A 1 -16.27 47.43 -60.00
N THR A 2 -16.69 47.48 -58.72
CA THR A 2 -16.94 46.35 -57.79
C THR A 2 -15.66 45.60 -57.32
N ARG A 3 -15.45 45.17 -56.07
CA ARG A 3 -16.29 45.08 -54.87
C ARG A 3 -15.41 44.77 -53.64
N SER A 4 -15.84 45.28 -52.49
CA SER A 4 -15.86 44.66 -51.15
C SER A 4 -14.56 44.17 -50.46
N SER A 5 -14.18 44.95 -49.45
CA SER A 5 -13.71 44.58 -48.08
C SER A 5 -14.53 43.44 -47.41
N PRO A 6 -14.33 43.11 -46.11
CA PRO A 6 -13.12 42.77 -45.34
C PRO A 6 -13.31 41.45 -44.53
N ARG A 7 -12.41 41.24 -43.56
CA ARG A 7 -12.11 40.09 -42.69
C ARG A 7 -13.24 39.56 -41.77
N SER A 8 -13.37 38.23 -41.69
CA SER A 8 -13.81 37.42 -40.53
C SER A 8 -13.58 35.93 -40.89
N GLY A 9 -12.64 35.18 -40.33
CA GLY A 9 -12.53 34.78 -38.93
C GLY A 9 -13.17 33.40 -38.77
N LEU A 10 -12.40 32.30 -38.66
CA LEU A 10 -12.90 31.03 -38.08
C LEU A 10 -11.78 30.00 -37.84
N LEU A 11 -11.12 30.14 -36.69
CA LEU A 11 -10.95 29.10 -35.65
C LEU A 11 -11.29 27.65 -36.06
N HIS A 12 -10.43 26.96 -36.81
CA HIS A 12 -10.52 25.49 -36.97
C HIS A 12 -9.15 24.79 -37.01
N SER A 13 -8.06 25.54 -36.78
CA SER A 13 -6.67 25.06 -36.96
C SER A 13 -6.08 24.34 -35.73
N THR A 14 -6.92 23.73 -34.90
CA THR A 14 -6.48 23.01 -33.69
C THR A 14 -7.20 21.66 -33.48
N PHE A 15 -7.93 21.15 -34.49
CA PHE A 15 -8.76 19.94 -34.34
C PHE A 15 -8.37 18.76 -35.25
N LEU A 16 -7.18 18.79 -35.86
CA LEU A 16 -6.74 17.76 -36.82
C LEU A 16 -5.28 17.34 -36.63
N LEU A 17 -4.81 17.33 -35.38
CA LEU A 17 -3.49 16.79 -35.00
C LEU A 17 -3.66 15.73 -33.89
N VAL A 18 -4.68 14.90 -34.03
CA VAL A 18 -5.10 13.86 -33.07
C VAL A 18 -4.53 12.47 -33.40
N ALA A 19 -3.81 12.26 -34.50
CA ALA A 19 -3.55 10.90 -34.96
C ALA A 19 -2.15 10.68 -35.50
N THR A 20 -1.12 10.56 -34.63
CA THR A 20 0.00 9.59 -34.76
C THR A 20 1.15 9.86 -33.76
N LEU A 21 1.20 9.08 -32.67
CA LEU A 21 2.43 8.46 -32.10
C LEU A 21 2.02 7.66 -30.85
N VAL A 22 1.34 6.53 -31.03
CA VAL A 22 1.95 5.20 -30.85
C VAL A 22 2.78 5.12 -29.56
N THR A 23 2.05 5.01 -28.45
CA THR A 23 2.24 4.03 -27.37
C THR A 23 3.57 3.26 -27.38
N ILE A 24 4.58 3.79 -26.68
CA ILE A 24 5.60 2.94 -26.05
C ILE A 24 5.04 2.54 -24.69
N GLY A 25 4.33 1.41 -24.70
CA GLY A 25 3.96 0.70 -23.49
C GLY A 25 5.21 0.17 -22.83
N SER A 26 5.71 0.89 -21.82
CA SER A 26 6.63 0.33 -20.84
C SER A 26 5.88 -0.77 -20.12
N VAL A 27 6.13 -2.02 -20.54
CA VAL A 27 5.74 -3.21 -19.81
C VAL A 27 6.47 -3.15 -18.48
N ALA A 28 5.88 -2.50 -17.48
CA ALA A 28 6.28 -2.65 -16.09
C ALA A 28 5.96 -4.09 -15.72
N GLY A 29 6.94 -4.97 -15.92
CA GLY A 29 6.86 -6.37 -15.56
C GLY A 29 6.49 -6.47 -14.09
N CYS A 30 5.25 -6.88 -13.82
CA CYS A 30 4.87 -7.46 -12.56
C CYS A 30 5.53 -8.85 -12.52
N GLY A 31 6.81 -8.88 -12.18
CA GLY A 31 7.52 -10.13 -11.92
C GLY A 31 6.83 -10.88 -10.77
N PRO A 32 6.81 -12.22 -10.79
CA PRO A 32 6.25 -12.98 -9.68
C PRO A 32 6.95 -12.55 -8.40
N LYS A 33 6.18 -11.96 -7.47
CA LYS A 33 6.67 -11.67 -6.13
C LYS A 33 7.17 -12.99 -5.57
N ALA A 34 8.44 -13.01 -5.17
CA ALA A 34 9.09 -14.20 -4.63
C ALA A 34 8.18 -14.77 -3.53
N VAL A 35 7.58 -15.91 -3.83
CA VAL A 35 6.95 -16.74 -2.82
C VAL A 35 8.10 -17.16 -1.93
N GLY A 36 8.08 -16.69 -0.68
CA GLY A 36 9.03 -17.05 0.35
C GLY A 36 9.15 -18.57 0.42
N VAL A 37 10.28 -19.02 0.95
CA VAL A 37 10.73 -20.42 1.06
C VAL A 37 9.69 -21.43 1.58
N ASP A 38 8.58 -20.96 2.16
CA ASP A 38 7.54 -21.78 2.77
C ASP A 38 6.11 -21.43 2.28
N GLY A 39 5.96 -20.73 1.15
CA GLY A 39 4.65 -20.36 0.60
C GLY A 39 4.11 -19.01 1.07
N THR A 40 4.91 -18.21 1.79
CA THR A 40 4.53 -16.88 2.27
C THR A 40 4.83 -15.80 1.23
N VAL A 41 4.12 -14.67 1.29
CA VAL A 41 4.41 -13.48 0.50
C VAL A 41 4.70 -12.34 1.47
N PRO A 42 5.77 -11.54 1.28
CA PRO A 42 6.07 -10.40 2.15
C PRO A 42 4.87 -9.46 2.28
N VAL A 43 4.48 -9.16 3.52
CA VAL A 43 3.40 -8.22 3.84
C VAL A 43 3.95 -7.13 4.74
N THR A 44 3.80 -5.89 4.29
CA THR A 44 4.14 -4.69 5.05
C THR A 44 2.98 -3.71 5.01
N GLY A 45 2.95 -2.79 5.96
CA GLY A 45 1.93 -1.74 5.98
C GLY A 45 2.26 -0.64 6.98
N THR A 46 1.32 0.28 7.15
CA THR A 46 1.42 1.36 8.13
C THR A 46 0.11 1.47 8.87
N VAL A 47 0.17 1.54 10.20
CA VAL A 47 -0.98 1.73 11.07
C VAL A 47 -0.96 3.16 11.59
N THR A 48 -2.11 3.82 11.47
CA THR A 48 -2.32 5.17 12.01
C THR A 48 -3.50 5.17 12.97
N GLN A 49 -3.43 5.98 14.02
CA GLN A 49 -4.55 6.27 14.90
C GLN A 49 -4.75 7.80 14.95
N LYS A 50 -5.96 8.27 14.64
CA LYS A 50 -6.30 9.70 14.59
C LYS A 50 -5.35 10.53 13.72
N GLY A 51 -4.91 9.97 12.59
CA GLY A 51 -3.99 10.62 11.65
C GLY A 51 -2.51 10.59 12.03
N ALA A 52 -2.15 10.10 13.22
CA ALA A 52 -0.76 9.93 13.63
C ALA A 52 -0.30 8.47 13.47
N PRO A 53 0.98 8.21 13.16
CA PRO A 53 1.55 6.87 13.20
C PRO A 53 1.36 6.23 14.57
N LEU A 54 0.89 4.98 14.59
CA LEU A 54 0.68 4.24 15.84
C LEU A 54 1.86 3.31 16.07
N ALA A 55 2.73 3.65 17.01
CA ALA A 55 3.87 2.84 17.40
C ALA A 55 3.51 1.75 18.43
N GLY A 56 4.24 0.63 18.40
CA GLY A 56 4.12 -0.45 19.38
C GLY A 56 2.74 -1.13 19.44
N ALA A 57 1.96 -1.09 18.35
CA ALA A 57 0.75 -1.87 18.18
C ALA A 57 1.08 -3.23 17.54
N THR A 58 0.40 -4.27 18.01
CA THR A 58 0.46 -5.61 17.41
C THR A 58 -0.58 -5.70 16.31
N VAL A 59 -0.14 -6.07 15.11
CA VAL A 59 -0.99 -6.36 13.96
C VAL A 59 -1.02 -7.87 13.79
N THR A 60 -2.21 -8.46 13.77
CA THR A 60 -2.41 -9.91 13.62
C THR A 60 -3.36 -10.19 12.46
N PHE A 61 -2.95 -11.09 11.58
CA PHE A 61 -3.72 -11.62 10.48
C PHE A 61 -4.15 -13.04 10.87
N ALA A 62 -5.41 -13.20 11.25
CA ALA A 62 -6.01 -14.48 11.61
C ALA A 62 -6.82 -15.02 10.42
N PRO A 63 -6.42 -16.16 9.82
CA PRO A 63 -7.12 -16.69 8.65
C PRO A 63 -8.48 -17.26 9.01
N SER A 64 -9.42 -17.21 8.07
CA SER A 64 -10.72 -17.88 8.20
C SER A 64 -10.66 -19.39 7.92
N GLY A 65 -9.57 -19.87 7.31
CA GLY A 65 -9.35 -21.27 6.93
C GLY A 65 -8.18 -21.93 7.66
N THR A 66 -7.47 -22.82 6.96
CA THR A 66 -6.36 -23.64 7.50
C THR A 66 -4.98 -22.98 7.41
N ALA A 67 -4.90 -21.76 6.86
CA ALA A 67 -3.64 -21.02 6.78
C ALA A 67 -3.09 -20.70 8.17
N ARG A 68 -1.81 -20.34 8.24
CA ARG A 68 -1.19 -19.90 9.49
C ARG A 68 -1.47 -18.42 9.76
N SER A 69 -1.62 -18.08 11.03
CA SER A 69 -1.67 -16.69 11.48
C SER A 69 -0.31 -16.02 11.28
N ALA A 70 -0.34 -14.74 10.89
CA ALA A 70 0.85 -13.91 10.75
C ALA A 70 0.72 -12.70 11.68
N SER A 71 1.84 -12.22 12.22
CA SER A 71 1.82 -11.04 13.09
C SER A 71 3.06 -10.16 12.96
N GLY A 72 2.94 -8.90 13.39
CA GLY A 72 4.03 -7.95 13.44
C GLY A 72 3.74 -6.83 14.44
N VAL A 73 4.79 -6.13 14.86
CA VAL A 73 4.68 -4.96 15.73
C VAL A 73 5.06 -3.72 14.94
N THR A 74 4.28 -2.66 15.09
CA THR A 74 4.52 -1.38 14.42
C THR A 74 5.70 -0.63 15.05
N ASP A 75 6.60 -0.11 14.22
CA ASP A 75 7.73 0.73 14.61
C ASP A 75 7.29 2.17 15.01
N PRO A 76 8.22 3.08 15.39
CA PRO A 76 7.89 4.48 15.70
C PRO A 76 7.21 5.25 14.56
N GLN A 77 7.40 4.82 13.32
CA GLN A 77 6.76 5.37 12.12
C GLN A 77 5.44 4.67 11.77
N GLY A 78 4.95 3.80 12.67
CA GLY A 78 3.72 3.02 12.49
C GLY A 78 3.84 1.89 11.47
N LYS A 79 5.03 1.62 10.93
CA LYS A 79 5.23 0.59 9.91
C LYS A 79 5.36 -0.78 10.54
N PHE A 80 4.80 -1.80 9.89
CA PHE A 80 4.97 -3.19 10.31
C PHE A 80 5.39 -4.06 9.14
N ALA A 81 6.06 -5.17 9.46
CA ALA A 81 6.28 -6.30 8.58
C ALA A 81 5.72 -7.55 9.27
N LEU A 82 4.92 -8.34 8.57
CA LEU A 82 4.37 -9.57 9.15
C LEU A 82 5.40 -10.69 9.14
N THR A 83 5.28 -11.56 10.13
CA THR A 83 6.04 -12.79 10.30
C THR A 83 5.05 -13.94 10.51
N THR A 84 5.24 -15.04 9.77
CA THR A 84 4.54 -16.31 9.92
C THR A 84 5.49 -17.41 10.41
N LEU A 85 6.63 -17.60 9.75
CA LEU A 85 7.60 -18.67 10.05
C LEU A 85 9.00 -18.10 10.32
N LYS A 86 9.45 -17.17 9.48
CA LYS A 86 10.75 -16.49 9.58
C LYS A 86 10.53 -14.98 9.68
N PRO A 87 11.38 -14.24 10.40
CA PRO A 87 11.22 -12.79 10.54
C PRO A 87 11.01 -12.10 9.18
N GLY A 88 9.89 -11.41 9.02
CA GLY A 88 9.55 -10.62 7.83
C GLY A 88 9.11 -11.43 6.60
N ASP A 89 8.89 -12.73 6.71
CA ASP A 89 8.47 -13.59 5.60
C ASP A 89 7.03 -13.33 5.12
N GLY A 90 6.27 -12.54 5.86
CA GLY A 90 4.93 -12.10 5.51
C GLY A 90 3.85 -13.10 5.90
N ALA A 91 2.89 -13.34 5.00
CA ALA A 91 1.74 -14.21 5.22
C ALA A 91 1.49 -15.11 4.01
N MET A 92 0.86 -16.27 4.22
CA MET A 92 0.40 -17.11 3.11
C MET A 92 -0.74 -16.40 2.36
N PRO A 93 -0.92 -16.62 1.04
CA PRO A 93 -2.08 -16.10 0.32
C PRO A 93 -3.40 -16.65 0.88
N GLY A 94 -4.38 -15.80 1.11
CA GLY A 94 -5.70 -16.19 1.60
C GLY A 94 -6.47 -15.04 2.23
N ASP A 95 -7.64 -15.36 2.78
CA ASP A 95 -8.51 -14.42 3.48
C ASP A 95 -8.20 -14.38 4.98
N TYR A 96 -8.07 -13.16 5.51
CA TYR A 96 -7.68 -12.91 6.89
C TYR A 96 -8.61 -11.90 7.56
N LYS A 97 -8.99 -12.19 8.81
CA LYS A 97 -9.45 -11.17 9.75
C LYS A 97 -8.25 -10.47 10.35
N VAL A 98 -8.16 -9.16 10.14
CA VAL A 98 -7.07 -8.33 10.66
C VAL A 98 -7.48 -7.70 11.98
N THR A 99 -6.63 -7.84 12.99
CA THR A 99 -6.81 -7.20 14.31
C THR A 99 -5.57 -6.36 14.63
N VAL A 100 -5.80 -5.14 15.12
CA VAL A 100 -4.75 -4.22 15.56
C VAL A 100 -4.98 -3.91 17.03
N THR A 101 -4.03 -4.29 17.88
CA THR A 101 -4.13 -4.13 19.33
C THR A 101 -2.97 -3.29 19.84
N LYS A 102 -3.28 -2.22 20.57
CA LYS A 102 -2.30 -1.43 21.32
C LYS A 102 -2.57 -1.60 22.81
N MET A 103 -1.64 -2.21 23.53
CA MET A 103 -1.67 -2.19 24.99
C MET A 103 -1.07 -0.87 25.47
N ALA A 104 -1.79 -0.18 26.35
CA ALA A 104 -1.29 0.94 27.11
C ALA A 104 -1.32 0.52 28.59
N PRO A 105 -0.23 0.73 29.36
CA PRO A 105 -0.28 0.52 30.79
C PRO A 105 -1.33 1.46 31.40
N VAL A 106 -2.23 0.91 32.20
CA VAL A 106 -3.20 1.68 32.98
C VAL A 106 -2.71 1.68 34.43
N GLY A 107 -2.24 2.83 34.91
CA GLY A 107 -1.76 3.01 36.29
C GLY A 107 -0.27 3.39 36.39
N LYS A 108 0.21 3.63 37.61
CA LYS A 108 1.63 3.92 37.87
C LYS A 108 2.45 2.70 37.45
N VAL A 109 3.38 2.89 36.51
CA VAL A 109 4.42 1.90 36.23
C VAL A 109 5.35 1.93 37.44
N TYR A 110 5.14 0.99 38.37
CA TYR A 110 6.09 0.77 39.46
C TYR A 110 7.28 0.04 38.87
N THR A 111 8.29 0.79 38.46
CA THR A 111 9.61 0.23 38.23
C THR A 111 10.13 -0.19 39.60
N GLN A 112 10.28 -1.50 39.81
CA GLN A 112 11.08 -2.01 40.91
C GLN A 112 12.53 -1.65 40.55
N GLU A 113 13.05 -0.59 41.15
CA GLU A 113 14.50 -0.35 41.18
C GLU A 113 15.08 -1.39 42.15
N GLU A 114 16.04 -2.20 41.65
CA GLU A 114 16.88 -3.09 42.45
C GLU A 114 18.02 -2.31 43.10
#